data_AF-A0A521RW40-F1
#
_entry.id   AF-A0A521RW40-F1
#
_cell.length_a   1.000
_cell.length_b   1.000
_cell.length_c   1.000
_cell.angle_alpha   90.00
_cell.angle_beta   90.00
_cell.angle_gamma   90.00
#
_symmetry.space_group_name_H-M   'P 1'
#
loop_
_entity.id
_entity.type
_entity.pdbx_description
1 polymer ?
#
loop_
_entity_poly.entity_id
_entity_poly.type
_entity_poly.pdbx_seq_one_letter_code
_entity_poly.pdbx_strand_id
1 'polypeptide(L)'
;MAQESGVVVAREGGTRKKEPTRMEQLFNVLVFVLFLILWGLFAYALVTSQGSLDSVWAWSRSQHIIVQGVIWLLVLPLAVGLWIWESGWPLIVRLVLVVSIGAFNLYLFFPKDLLKR
;
A
#
# COMPACT_ATOMS: atom_id res chain seq x y z
N MET A 1 -19.04 -55.57 29.31
CA MET A 1 -19.32 -55.21 27.91
C MET A 1 -19.44 -53.69 27.87
N ALA A 2 -18.54 -53.06 27.09
CA ALA A 2 -18.42 -51.68 26.60
C ALA A 2 -18.83 -50.51 27.55
N GLN A 3 -17.91 -49.72 28.12
CA GLN A 3 -16.95 -48.76 27.53
C GLN A 3 -17.49 -47.32 27.56
N GLU A 4 -16.98 -46.56 28.54
CA GLU A 4 -16.95 -45.10 28.57
C GLU A 4 -16.30 -44.59 27.28
N SER A 5 -16.87 -43.54 26.65
CA SER A 5 -16.20 -42.53 25.79
C SER A 5 -17.22 -41.88 24.85
N GLY A 6 -17.76 -40.74 25.26
CA GLY A 6 -18.59 -39.90 24.39
C GLY A 6 -18.50 -38.41 24.73
N VAL A 7 -17.42 -38.01 25.38
CA VAL A 7 -16.94 -36.62 25.33
C VAL A 7 -16.21 -36.47 23.99
N VAL A 8 -16.26 -35.29 23.39
CA VAL A 8 -15.76 -34.93 22.04
C VAL A 8 -16.74 -35.42 20.95
N VAL A 9 -17.42 -34.60 20.16
CA VAL A 9 -16.96 -33.64 19.13
C VAL A 9 -18.24 -32.89 18.72
N ALA A 10 -18.36 -31.57 18.82
CA ALA A 10 -18.16 -30.71 17.66
C ALA A 10 -18.21 -29.23 18.10
N ARG A 11 -17.08 -28.73 18.59
CA ARG A 11 -16.79 -27.29 18.46
C ARG A 11 -16.17 -27.09 17.08
N GLU A 12 -16.94 -27.33 16.03
CA GLU A 12 -16.51 -26.97 14.68
C GLU A 12 -16.73 -25.47 14.47
N GLY A 13 -15.93 -24.69 15.19
CA GLY A 13 -15.51 -23.37 14.75
C GLY A 13 -14.59 -23.52 13.55
N GLY A 14 -15.09 -24.09 12.46
CA GLY A 14 -14.42 -24.13 11.18
C GLY A 14 -14.56 -22.76 10.55
N THR A 15 -13.62 -21.86 10.84
CA THR A 15 -13.43 -20.65 10.04
C THR A 15 -13.14 -21.10 8.62
N ARG A 16 -14.19 -21.19 7.81
CA ARG A 16 -14.12 -21.45 6.37
C ARG A 16 -13.23 -20.35 5.81
N LYS A 17 -11.92 -20.62 5.67
CA LYS A 17 -11.01 -19.76 4.92
C LYS A 17 -11.63 -19.66 3.53
N LYS A 18 -12.28 -18.53 3.25
CA LYS A 18 -12.69 -18.19 1.89
C LYS A 18 -11.38 -18.20 1.10
N GLU A 19 -11.19 -19.20 0.27
CA GLU A 19 -10.12 -19.18 -0.70
C GLU A 19 -10.30 -17.90 -1.52
N PRO A 20 -9.28 -17.03 -1.61
CA PRO A 20 -9.40 -15.80 -2.37
C PRO A 20 -9.78 -16.18 -3.80
N THR A 21 -10.87 -15.60 -4.29
CA THR A 21 -11.32 -15.86 -5.64
C THR A 21 -10.27 -15.36 -6.62
N ARG A 22 -10.12 -16.02 -7.78
CA ARG A 22 -9.14 -15.64 -8.81
C ARG A 22 -9.24 -14.15 -9.19
N MET A 23 -10.44 -13.58 -9.12
CA MET A 23 -10.72 -12.17 -9.38
C MET A 23 -10.18 -11.25 -8.28
N GLU A 24 -10.32 -11.62 -7.00
CA GLU A 24 -9.73 -10.87 -5.87
C GLU A 24 -8.20 -10.90 -5.95
N GLN A 25 -7.60 -12.03 -6.36
CA GLN A 25 -6.16 -12.12 -6.59
C GLN A 25 -5.71 -11.18 -7.72
N LEU A 26 -6.42 -11.18 -8.85
CA LEU A 26 -6.13 -10.25 -9.95
C LEU A 26 -6.26 -8.79 -9.50
N PHE A 27 -7.32 -8.45 -8.76
CA PHE A 27 -7.50 -7.10 -8.22
C PHE A 27 -6.34 -6.69 -7.31
N ASN A 28 -5.94 -7.55 -6.37
CA ASN A 28 -4.80 -7.27 -5.48
C ASN A 28 -3.49 -7.09 -6.25
N VAL A 29 -3.23 -7.94 -7.26
CA VAL A 29 -2.05 -7.80 -8.12
C VAL A 29 -2.08 -6.50 -8.92
N LEU A 30 -3.24 -6.13 -9.48
CA LEU A 30 -3.40 -4.88 -10.22
C LEU A 30 -3.17 -3.66 -9.33
N VAL A 31 -3.73 -3.64 -8.11
CA VAL A 31 -3.50 -2.57 -7.13
C VAL A 31 -2.02 -2.50 -6.73
N PHE A 32 -1.38 -3.64 -6.48
CA PHE A 32 0.05 -3.69 -6.20
C PHE A 32 0.89 -3.12 -7.35
N VAL A 33 0.65 -3.55 -8.59
CA VAL A 33 1.37 -3.05 -9.77
C VAL A 33 1.13 -1.56 -9.97
N LEU A 34 -0.10 -1.08 -9.76
CA LEU A 34 -0.41 0.35 -9.81
C LEU A 34 0.44 1.13 -8.79
N PHE A 35 0.45 0.72 -7.52
CA PHE A 35 1.24 1.38 -6.48
C PHE A 35 2.75 1.27 -6.76
N LEU A 36 3.22 0.13 -7.28
CA LEU A 36 4.62 -0.08 -7.66
C LEU A 36 5.05 0.91 -8.74
N ILE A 37 4.22 1.08 -9.78
CA ILE A 37 4.46 2.06 -10.84
C ILE A 37 4.44 3.48 -10.27
N LEU A 38 3.45 3.83 -9.44
CA LEU A 38 3.35 5.14 -8.81
C LEU A 38 4.60 5.48 -7.97
N TRP A 39 5.05 4.55 -7.13
CA TRP A 39 6.29 4.71 -6.36
C TRP A 39 7.53 4.76 -7.24
N GLY A 40 7.58 3.97 -8.32
CA GLY A 40 8.65 4.00 -9.31
C GLY A 40 8.75 5.35 -10.03
N LEU A 41 7.63 5.92 -10.47
CA LEU A 41 7.56 7.26 -11.04
C LEU A 41 7.97 8.32 -10.02
N PHE A 42 7.54 8.19 -8.75
CA PHE A 42 7.92 9.10 -7.68
C PHE A 42 9.45 9.09 -7.49
N ALA A 43 10.06 7.90 -7.36
CA ALA A 43 11.50 7.75 -7.21
C ALA A 43 12.25 8.26 -8.44
N TYR A 44 11.73 8.00 -9.65
CA TYR A 44 12.30 8.50 -10.89
C TYR A 44 12.28 10.04 -10.96
N ALA A 45 11.15 10.67 -10.62
CA ALA A 45 11.04 12.12 -10.53
C ALA A 45 12.03 12.70 -9.52
N LEU A 46 12.23 12.01 -8.40
CA LEU A 46 13.17 12.40 -7.35
C LEU A 46 14.62 12.44 -7.83
N VAL A 47 15.02 11.49 -8.68
CA VAL A 47 16.39 11.39 -9.23
C VAL A 47 16.60 12.33 -10.42
N THR A 48 15.57 12.56 -11.25
CA THR A 48 15.71 13.30 -12.51
C THR A 48 15.45 14.80 -12.36
N SER A 49 14.42 15.21 -11.63
CA SER A 49 14.10 16.62 -11.43
C SER A 49 13.19 16.82 -10.22
N GLN A 50 13.74 17.42 -9.17
CA GLN A 50 12.97 17.81 -7.98
C GLN A 50 11.80 18.73 -8.35
N GLY A 51 11.96 19.58 -9.37
CA GLY A 51 10.90 20.49 -9.83
C GLY A 51 9.66 19.79 -10.39
N SER A 52 9.76 18.51 -10.80
CA SER A 52 8.59 17.73 -11.18
C SER A 52 7.71 17.40 -9.96
N LEU A 53 8.32 17.10 -8.81
CA LEU A 53 7.59 16.84 -7.57
C LEU A 53 6.95 18.13 -7.04
N ASP A 54 7.66 19.25 -7.10
CA ASP A 54 7.13 20.57 -6.71
C ASP A 54 5.92 20.96 -7.56
N SER A 55 5.97 20.67 -8.86
CA SER A 55 4.85 20.92 -9.78
C SER A 55 3.62 20.07 -9.44
N VAL A 56 3.82 18.78 -9.14
CA VAL A 56 2.74 17.87 -8.72
C VAL A 56 2.16 18.29 -7.37
N TRP A 57 3.02 18.72 -6.45
CA TRP A 57 2.60 19.24 -5.15
C TRP A 57 1.77 20.52 -5.28
N ALA A 58 2.24 21.50 -6.06
CA ALA A 58 1.53 22.74 -6.33
C ALA A 58 0.19 22.49 -7.03
N TRP A 59 0.16 21.58 -8.02
CA TRP A 59 -1.07 21.16 -8.69
C TRP A 59 -2.05 20.49 -7.73
N SER A 60 -1.58 19.63 -6.83
CA SER A 60 -2.42 18.98 -5.81
C SER A 60 -3.04 20.02 -4.88
N ARG A 61 -2.26 21.03 -4.47
CA ARG A 61 -2.69 22.12 -3.57
C ARG A 61 -3.58 23.16 -4.25
N SER A 62 -3.57 23.25 -5.58
CA SER A 62 -4.45 24.16 -6.32
C SER A 62 -5.86 23.60 -6.54
N GLN A 63 -6.09 22.32 -6.25
CA GLN A 63 -7.41 21.70 -6.37
C GLN A 63 -8.36 22.16 -5.25
N HIS A 64 -9.67 22.05 -5.51
CA HIS A 64 -10.69 22.26 -4.48
C HIS A 64 -10.49 21.31 -3.30
N ILE A 65 -10.74 21.77 -2.07
CA ILE A 65 -10.43 21.01 -0.84
C ILE A 65 -11.03 19.60 -0.82
N ILE A 66 -12.23 19.43 -1.38
CA ILE A 66 -12.90 18.12 -1.50
C ILE A 66 -12.14 17.21 -2.46
N VAL A 67 -11.78 17.71 -3.64
CA VAL A 67 -11.03 16.95 -4.66
C VAL A 67 -9.64 16.61 -4.14
N GLN A 68 -8.97 17.58 -3.52
CA GLN A 68 -7.69 17.36 -2.85
C GLN A 68 -7.81 16.25 -1.80
N GLY A 69 -8.83 16.30 -0.93
CA GLY A 69 -9.07 15.29 0.10
C GLY A 69 -9.30 13.89 -0.47
N VAL A 70 -10.07 13.77 -1.55
CA VAL A 70 -10.32 12.48 -2.21
C VAL A 70 -9.05 11.91 -2.83
N ILE A 71 -8.28 12.72 -3.55
CA ILE A 71 -6.99 12.30 -4.13
C ILE A 71 -6.05 11.86 -3.02
N TRP A 72 -5.90 12.67 -1.97
CA TRP A 72 -5.06 12.35 -0.82
C TRP A 72 -5.52 11.09 -0.11
N LEU A 73 -6.82 10.80 -0.04
CA LEU A 73 -7.32 9.57 0.57
C LEU A 73 -7.01 8.34 -0.30
N LEU A 74 -7.12 8.46 -1.63
CA LEU A 74 -6.83 7.38 -2.58
C LEU A 74 -5.34 7.05 -2.63
N VAL A 75 -4.48 8.07 -2.61
CA VAL A 75 -3.02 7.92 -2.69
C VAL A 75 -2.33 8.36 -1.40
N LEU A 76 -2.94 8.07 -0.25
CA LEU A 76 -2.48 8.51 1.08
C LEU A 76 -0.98 8.24 1.32
N PRO A 77 -0.44 7.05 1.04
CA PRO A 77 0.99 6.78 1.24
C PRO A 77 1.88 7.68 0.36
N LEU A 78 1.47 7.92 -0.88
CA LEU A 78 2.19 8.79 -1.82
C LEU A 78 2.07 10.26 -1.42
N ALA A 79 0.89 10.70 -0.98
CA ALA A 79 0.65 12.07 -0.53
C ALA A 79 1.51 12.40 0.69
N VAL A 80 1.64 11.45 1.64
CA VAL A 80 2.57 11.57 2.76
C VAL A 80 4.02 11.62 2.29
N GLY A 81 4.41 10.77 1.33
CA GLY A 81 5.75 10.81 0.72
C GLY A 81 6.06 12.17 0.08
N LEU A 82 5.12 12.73 -0.67
CA LEU A 82 5.23 14.04 -1.30
C LEU A 82 5.28 15.18 -0.26
N TRP A 83 4.49 15.09 0.81
CA TRP A 83 4.54 16.05 1.91
C TRP A 83 5.86 16.02 2.68
N ILE A 84 6.41 14.83 2.94
CA ILE A 84 7.75 14.67 3.52
C ILE A 84 8.81 15.24 2.58
N TRP A 85 8.65 15.04 1.28
CA TRP A 85 9.56 15.59 0.29
C TRP A 85 9.56 17.12 0.27
N GLU A 86 8.40 17.75 0.38
CA GLU A 86 8.25 19.21 0.46
C GLU A 86 8.69 19.79 1.83
N SER A 87 8.65 18.97 2.90
CA SER A 87 9.01 19.41 4.24
C SER A 87 10.43 19.98 4.30
N GLY A 88 10.71 20.97 5.15
CA GLY A 88 12.03 21.59 5.28
C GLY A 88 13.14 20.70 5.89
N TRP A 89 12.94 19.39 5.98
CA TRP A 89 13.86 18.47 6.65
C TRP A 89 15.16 18.22 5.86
N PRO A 90 16.22 17.68 6.48
CA PRO A 90 17.42 17.28 5.77
C PRO A 90 17.11 16.23 4.69
N LEU A 91 17.78 16.32 3.53
CA LEU A 91 17.54 15.45 2.37
C LEU A 91 17.57 13.96 2.73
N ILE A 92 18.56 13.53 3.53
CA ILE A 92 18.72 12.14 3.97
C ILE A 92 17.50 11.68 4.78
N VAL A 93 16.98 12.53 5.66
CA VAL A 93 15.80 12.23 6.48
C VAL A 93 14.57 12.05 5.58
N ARG A 94 14.37 12.95 4.60
CA ARG A 94 13.28 12.82 3.62
C ARG A 94 13.37 11.51 2.86
N LEU A 95 14.55 11.21 2.31
CA LEU A 95 14.79 9.98 1.55
C LEU A 95 14.50 8.73 2.38
N VAL A 96 15.04 8.64 3.59
CA VAL A 96 14.83 7.49 4.48
C VAL A 96 13.34 7.30 4.76
N LEU A 97 12.61 8.37 5.07
CA LEU A 97 11.18 8.28 5.38
C LEU A 97 10.33 7.92 4.17
N VAL A 98 10.58 8.56 3.02
CA VAL A 98 9.90 8.27 1.76
C VAL A 98 10.12 6.82 1.35
N VAL A 99 11.38 6.36 1.37
CA VAL A 99 11.72 4.96 1.03
C VAL A 99 11.10 3.99 2.04
N SER A 100 11.13 4.30 3.34
CA SER A 100 10.54 3.43 4.36
C SER A 100 9.02 3.30 4.18
N ILE A 101 8.32 4.40 3.92
CA ILE A 101 6.86 4.39 3.69
C ILE A 101 6.53 3.66 2.39
N GLY A 102 7.27 3.90 1.31
CA GLY A 102 7.04 3.23 0.04
C GLY A 102 7.30 1.73 0.12
N ALA A 103 8.43 1.32 0.73
CA ALA A 103 8.75 -0.08 0.96
C ALA A 103 7.70 -0.75 1.85
N PHE A 104 7.29 -0.11 2.95
CA PHE A 104 6.27 -0.63 3.85
C PHE A 104 4.91 -0.77 3.15
N ASN A 105 4.52 0.22 2.35
CA ASN A 105 3.28 0.20 1.58
C ASN A 105 3.27 -0.94 0.55
N LEU A 106 4.35 -1.08 -0.23
CA LEU A 106 4.50 -2.18 -1.19
C LEU A 106 4.55 -3.54 -0.50
N TYR A 107 5.18 -3.63 0.67
CA TYR A 107 5.21 -4.86 1.48
C TYR A 107 3.81 -5.25 1.99
N LEU A 108 2.98 -4.28 2.39
CA LEU A 108 1.59 -4.54 2.80
C LEU A 108 0.73 -5.07 1.65
N PHE A 109 0.90 -4.52 0.45
CA PHE A 109 0.21 -4.96 -0.76
C PHE A 109 0.88 -6.13 -1.47
N PHE A 110 1.99 -6.64 -0.94
CA PHE A 110 2.74 -7.72 -1.57
C PHE A 110 1.86 -8.98 -1.65
N PRO A 111 1.58 -9.50 -2.85
CA PRO A 111 0.76 -10.70 -3.01
C PRO A 111 1.54 -11.91 -2.49
N LYS A 112 1.28 -12.30 -1.25
CA LYS A 112 1.88 -13.45 -0.56
C LYS A 112 1.65 -14.79 -1.30
N ASP A 113 0.69 -14.81 -2.22
CA ASP A 113 0.41 -15.95 -3.08
C ASP A 113 1.56 -16.26 -4.06
N LEU A 114 2.42 -15.28 -4.41
CA LEU A 114 3.60 -15.52 -5.24
C LEU A 114 4.70 -16.33 -4.54
N LEU A 115 4.73 -16.32 -3.20
CA LEU A 115 5.76 -17.01 -2.42
C LEU A 115 5.44 -18.49 -2.18
N LYS A 116 4.24 -18.95 -2.53
CA LYS A 116 3.74 -20.30 -2.23
C LYS A 116 4.05 -21.31 -3.34
N ARG A 117 5.17 -21.12 -4.04
CA ARG A 117 5.64 -22.00 -5.12
C ARG A 117 6.50 -23.14 -4.58
#